data_AF-A0A7K1CQZ0-F1
#
_entry.id   AF-A0A7K1CQZ0-F1
#
_cell.length_a   1.000
_cell.length_b   1.000
_cell.length_c   1.000
_cell.angle_alpha   90.00
_cell.angle_beta   90.00
_cell.angle_gamma   90.00
#
_symmetry.space_group_name_H-M   'P 1'
#
loop_
_entity.id
_entity.type
_entity.pdbx_description
1 polymer ?
#
loop_
_entity_poly.entity_id
_entity_poly.type
_entity_poly.pdbx_seq_one_letter_code
_entity_poly.pdbx_strand_id
1 'polypeptide(L)' 'MSTQPDSLSALPSTTARILAFIAILVGGLAGGLIGFALVDVQCTGDCGLPLSLGIIVGSIVSA' A
#
# COMPACT_ATOMS: atom_id res chain seq x y z
N MET A 1 -8.69 19.95 41.25
CA MET A 1 -8.31 18.54 41.03
C MET A 1 -9.21 18.01 39.92
N SER A 2 -8.80 18.23 38.68
CA SER A 2 -9.54 17.79 37.50
C SER A 2 -9.22 16.31 37.28
N THR A 3 -10.20 15.44 37.51
CA THR A 3 -10.15 14.03 37.14
C THR A 3 -10.12 13.92 35.61
N GLN A 4 -8.93 13.97 35.02
CA GLN A 4 -8.73 13.64 33.62
C GLN A 4 -8.84 12.11 33.51
N PRO A 5 -9.84 11.56 32.79
CA PRO A 5 -9.91 10.12 32.58
C PRO A 5 -8.65 9.66 31.85
N ASP A 6 -7.91 8.74 32.48
CA ASP A 6 -6.72 8.09 31.95
C ASP A 6 -6.94 7.61 30.50
N SER A 7 -6.21 8.22 29.56
CA SER A 7 -5.48 7.66 28.41
C SER A 7 -5.94 6.35 27.72
N LEU A 8 -7.24 6.04 27.70
CA LEU A 8 -7.81 4.95 26.89
C LEU A 8 -8.26 5.41 25.49
N SER A 9 -8.08 6.69 25.14
CA SER A 9 -8.62 7.29 23.91
C SER A 9 -7.65 7.35 22.72
N ALA A 10 -6.35 7.09 22.90
CA ALA A 10 -5.35 7.30 21.85
C ALA A 10 -4.88 6.02 21.15
N LEU A 11 -5.20 4.83 21.68
CA LEU A 11 -4.87 3.57 21.01
C LEU A 11 -5.96 3.30 19.96
N PRO A 12 -5.68 3.39 18.65
CA PRO A 12 -6.70 3.23 17.62
C PRO A 12 -7.43 1.90 17.80
N SER A 13 -8.75 1.91 17.63
CA SER A 13 -9.59 0.71 17.74
C SER A 13 -9.07 -0.41 16.85
N THR A 14 -9.27 -1.65 17.25
CA THR A 14 -8.82 -2.83 16.49
C THR A 14 -9.35 -2.80 15.06
N THR A 15 -10.62 -2.41 14.87
CA THR A 15 -11.24 -2.22 13.57
C THR A 15 -10.53 -1.15 12.73
N ALA A 16 -10.12 -0.02 13.32
CA ALA A 16 -9.42 1.03 12.59
C ALA A 16 -8.05 0.55 12.08
N ARG A 17 -7.34 -0.27 12.86
CA ARG A 17 -6.06 -0.87 12.42
C ARG A 17 -6.24 -1.85 11.28
N ILE A 18 -7.29 -2.67 11.34
CA ILE A 18 -7.63 -3.63 10.26
C ILE A 18 -7.94 -2.86 8.97
N LEU A 19 -8.74 -1.80 9.05
CA LEU A 19 -9.06 -0.97 7.88
C LEU A 19 -7.83 -0.28 7.31
N ALA A 20 -6.94 0.25 8.15
CA ALA A 20 -5.68 0.83 7.70
C ALA A 20 -4.80 -0.20 6.96
N PHE A 21 -4.69 -1.41 7.50
CA PHE A 21 -3.94 -2.49 6.85
C PHE A 21 -4.57 -2.90 5.50
N ILE A 22 -5.89 -3.00 5.43
CA ILE A 22 -6.60 -3.28 4.17
C ILE A 22 -6.34 -2.17 3.16
N ALA A 23 -6.37 -0.91 3.58
CA ALA A 23 -6.10 0.23 2.70
C ALA A 23 -4.68 0.17 2.12
N ILE A 24 -3.68 -0.18 2.93
CA ILE A 24 -2.28 -0.40 2.48
C ILE A 24 -2.21 -1.52 1.44
N LEU A 25 -2.87 -2.66 1.70
CA LEU A 25 -2.88 -3.79 0.76
C LEU A 25 -3.52 -3.43 -0.58
N VAL A 26 -4.65 -2.73 -0.54
CA VAL A 26 -5.37 -2.28 -1.74
C VAL A 26 -4.56 -1.22 -2.49
N GLY A 27 -3.94 -0.28 -1.77
CA GLY A 27 -3.05 0.73 -2.34
C GLY A 27 -1.87 0.08 -3.05
N GLY A 28 -1.13 -0.79 -2.37
CA GLY A 28 0.00 -1.52 -2.93
C GLY A 28 -0.39 -2.39 -4.13
N LEU A 29 -1.53 -3.09 -4.08
CA LEU A 29 -2.02 -3.87 -5.22
C LEU A 29 -2.31 -2.97 -6.43
N ALA A 30 -3.01 -1.85 -6.21
CA ALA A 30 -3.33 -0.91 -7.28
C ALA A 30 -2.05 -0.30 -7.88
N GLY A 31 -1.11 0.14 -7.06
CA GLY A 31 0.15 0.70 -7.54
C GLY A 31 1.03 -0.33 -8.27
N GLY A 32 1.05 -1.58 -7.82
CA GLY A 32 1.74 -2.66 -8.52
C GLY A 32 1.16 -2.94 -9.91
N LEU A 33 -0.17 -2.96 -10.03
CA LEU A 33 -0.86 -3.12 -11.33
C LEU A 33 -0.60 -1.92 -12.26
N ILE A 34 -0.58 -0.70 -11.73
CA ILE A 34 -0.24 0.49 -12.51
C ILE A 34 1.22 0.41 -12.98
N GLY A 35 2.15 0.08 -12.08
CA GLY A 35 3.57 -0.06 -12.42
C GLY A 35 3.84 -1.16 -13.46
N PHE A 36 3.13 -2.28 -13.38
CA PHE A 36 3.11 -3.31 -14.43
C PHE A 36 2.67 -2.73 -15.78
N ALA A 37 1.50 -2.09 -15.81
CA ALA A 37 0.91 -1.59 -17.06
C ALA A 37 1.80 -0.54 -17.74
N LEU A 38 2.48 0.30 -16.96
CA LEU A 38 3.44 1.27 -17.49
C LEU A 38 4.60 0.59 -18.21
N VAL A 39 5.14 -0.49 -17.66
CA VAL A 39 6.27 -1.22 -18.27
C VAL A 39 5.81 -2.07 -19.46
N ASP A 40 4.63 -2.69 -19.36
CA ASP A 40 4.06 -3.52 -20.41
C ASP A 40 3.83 -2.74 -21.71
N VAL A 41 3.36 -1.49 -21.63
CA VAL A 41 3.21 -0.61 -22.80
C VAL A 41 4.55 -0.20 -23.42
N GLN A 42 5.62 -0.19 -22.63
CA GLN A 42 6.94 0.32 -23.04
C GLN A 42 7.86 -0.76 -23.61
N CYS A 43 7.51 -2.04 -23.49
CA CYS A 43 8.43 -3.13 -23.78
C CYS A 43 7.77 -4.21 -24.63
N THR A 44 8.52 -4.78 -25.57
CA THR A 44 8.08 -5.91 -26.39
C THR A 44 9.21 -6.93 -26.45
N GLY A 45 8.96 -8.17 -26.00
CA GLY A 45 9.97 -9.23 -25.90
C GLY A 45 10.17 -9.72 -24.47
N ASP A 46 11.41 -10.04 -24.09
CA ASP A 46 11.74 -10.49 -22.73
C ASP A 46 11.84 -9.30 -21.77
N CYS A 47 10.72 -9.01 -21.10
CA CYS A 47 10.58 -7.87 -20.21
C CYS A 47 10.46 -8.29 -18.74
N GLY A 48 10.81 -9.53 -18.38
CA GLY A 48 10.54 -10.08 -17.04
C GLY A 48 11.17 -9.26 -15.91
N LEU A 49 12.42 -8.81 -16.09
CA LEU A 49 13.10 -7.95 -15.12
C LEU A 49 12.45 -6.57 -14.97
N PRO A 50 12.31 -5.73 -16.02
CA PRO A 50 11.72 -4.41 -15.87
C PRO A 50 10.26 -4.48 -15.40
N LEU A 51 9.51 -5.48 -15.83
CA LEU A 51 8.09 -5.65 -15.47
C LEU A 51 7.94 -5.99 -13.98
N SER A 52 8.81 -6.87 -13.45
CA SER A 52 8.88 -7.13 -12.00
C SER A 52 9.29 -5.89 -11.20
N LEU A 53 10.21 -5.09 -11.75
CA LEU A 53 10.67 -3.84 -11.13
C LEU A 53 9.54 -2.81 -11.09
N GLY A 54 8.76 -2.69 -12.16
CA GLY A 54 7.55 -1.85 -12.23
C GLY A 54 6.52 -2.24 -11.18
N ILE A 55 6.24 -3.54 -11.04
CA ILE A 55 5.34 -4.06 -9.99
C ILE A 55 5.86 -3.68 -8.60
N ILE A 56 7.13 -3.97 -8.29
CA ILE A 56 7.70 -3.76 -6.94
C ILE A 56 7.70 -2.26 -6.59
N VAL A 57 8.19 -1.41 -7.48
CA VAL A 57 8.27 0.04 -7.23
C VAL A 57 6.87 0.64 -7.12
N GLY A 58 5.96 0.29 -8.04
CA GLY A 58 4.58 0.76 -7.99
C GLY A 58 3.86 0.35 -6.71
N SER A 59 4.09 -0.87 -6.23
CA SER A 59 3.50 -1.37 -4.98
C SER A 59 4.05 -0.64 -3.75
N ILE A 60 5.37 -0.44 -3.66
CA ILE A 60 6.01 0.18 -2.49
C ILE A 60 5.67 1.67 -2.35
N VAL A 61 5.57 2.40 -3.46
CA VAL A 61 5.30 3.85 -3.41
C VAL A 61 3.85 4.15 -2.99
N SER A 62 2.93 3.22 -3.22
CA SER A 62 1.49 3.40 -3.00
C SER A 62 0.95 2.72 -1.73
N ALA A 63 1.69 1.76 -1.18
CA ALA A 63 1.41 1.12 0.10
C ALA A 63 1.77 2.04 1.27
#